data_AF-A0A1A7KCT8-F1
#
_entry.id   AF-A0A1A7KCT8-F1
#
_cell.length_a   1.000
_cell.length_b   1.000
_cell.length_c   1.000
_cell.angle_alpha   90.00
_cell.angle_beta   90.00
_cell.angle_gamma   90.00
#
_symmetry.space_group_name_H-M   'P 1'
#
loop_
_entity.id
_entity.type
_entity.pdbx_description
1 polymer ?
#
loop_
_entity_poly.entity_id
_entity_poly.type
_entity_poly.pdbx_seq_one_letter_code
_entity_poly.pdbx_strand_id
1 'polypeptide(L)'
;MSKNILLDTNILKNLVSRTEFSPYLKQIMVWQERGDIVVFYPETLKGEWEKHREEELKKISDVIRKHQHTIKVSELFNSPPDIGEPQLEIADRRLKAQVNEIDKILESAVQISNENIAAGRMWEQKKKSRAPFRTKKNSFNDAIILFATLEELVRLEEKELYFFSENHTDFAAPGNEELIHPDISTIYPSISINYYSNVVKGLAELVELGLPSAKKELSNGKYKISKFFTEDLSKNIVEQLGTYINKRFNDIEFLPKRLFCFHSPLMIGDEFKEVQKPFVLQTDNEKVYDLFLKFAEKDFDLSLKDDERTESDYSIMELSRFLRRNLVNEITYNNQKVKIPVQKVNDCECAVCNFGKLKFSTSYAMLSTIESEAPTLKNAYVFYLHGNWKMSISILLSISEMAEKEKKWLTYYIAKYNLLLLGRLLRFQDTKSNFPELLLMQLREINMVYVFKPT
;
A
#
# COMPACT_ATOMS: atom_id res chain seq x y z
N MET A 1 28.39 -8.02 -4.49
CA MET A 1 29.21 -6.99 -3.81
C MET A 1 28.27 -5.86 -3.47
N SER A 2 28.38 -5.32 -2.27
CA SER A 2 27.57 -4.18 -1.82
C SER A 2 27.86 -2.94 -2.68
N LYS A 3 26.86 -2.10 -2.89
CA LYS A 3 27.05 -0.80 -3.57
C LYS A 3 27.30 0.31 -2.57
N ASN A 4 28.34 1.11 -2.79
CA ASN A 4 28.68 2.26 -1.95
C ASN A 4 27.79 3.45 -2.31
N ILE A 5 27.02 3.96 -1.35
CA ILE A 5 26.05 5.02 -1.57
C ILE A 5 26.37 6.22 -0.66
N LEU A 6 26.27 7.42 -1.24
CA LEU A 6 26.25 8.69 -0.51
C LEU A 6 24.95 9.41 -0.79
N LEU A 7 24.18 9.69 0.26
CA LEU A 7 22.94 10.47 0.20
C LEU A 7 23.21 11.86 0.75
N ASP A 8 23.11 12.88 -0.09
CA ASP A 8 23.23 14.26 0.34
C ASP A 8 22.04 14.71 1.22
N THR A 9 22.23 15.78 1.98
CA THR A 9 21.26 16.32 2.94
C THR A 9 19.90 16.61 2.29
N ASN A 10 19.89 17.11 1.05
CA ASN A 10 18.66 17.37 0.29
C ASN A 10 17.89 16.09 -0.06
N ILE A 11 18.59 15.01 -0.40
CA ILE A 11 17.98 13.70 -0.69
C ILE A 11 17.38 13.10 0.57
N LEU A 12 18.09 13.16 1.71
CA LEU A 12 17.57 12.69 3.00
C LEU A 12 16.24 13.38 3.35
N LYS A 13 16.15 14.69 3.13
CA LYS A 13 14.90 15.44 3.32
C LYS A 13 13.77 14.97 2.40
N ASN A 14 14.10 14.68 1.15
CA ASN A 14 13.11 14.25 0.16
C ASN A 14 12.66 12.79 0.34
N LEU A 15 13.41 12.00 1.10
CA LEU A 15 12.98 10.68 1.56
C LEU A 15 11.89 10.78 2.65
N VAL A 16 11.72 11.93 3.32
CA VAL A 16 10.63 12.14 4.28
C VAL A 16 9.39 12.67 3.56
N SER A 17 8.40 11.80 3.36
CA SER A 17 7.11 12.23 2.81
C SER A 17 6.20 12.78 3.92
N ARG A 18 5.45 13.84 3.60
CA ARG A 18 4.51 14.49 4.53
C ARG A 18 3.13 13.83 4.55
N THR A 19 2.84 12.95 3.61
CA THR A 19 1.51 12.37 3.39
C THR A 19 1.47 10.88 3.67
N GLU A 20 2.55 10.17 3.36
CA GLU A 20 2.66 8.72 3.53
C GLU A 20 4.09 8.31 3.87
N PHE A 21 4.29 7.03 4.21
CA PHE A 21 5.63 6.52 4.42
C PHE A 21 6.32 6.32 3.07
N SER A 22 7.47 6.95 2.86
CA SER A 22 8.19 6.90 1.59
C SER A 22 8.56 5.46 1.19
N PRO A 23 8.09 4.96 0.04
CA PRO A 23 8.46 3.62 -0.44
C PRO A 23 9.95 3.53 -0.76
N TYR A 24 10.58 4.65 -1.12
CA TYR A 24 12.01 4.74 -1.42
C TYR A 24 12.86 4.64 -0.16
N LEU A 25 12.45 5.29 0.93
CA LEU A 25 13.10 5.14 2.23
C LEU A 25 13.08 3.68 2.68
N LYS A 26 11.90 3.04 2.59
CA LYS A 26 11.74 1.62 2.91
C LYS A 26 12.67 0.74 2.07
N GLN A 27 12.85 1.05 0.79
CA GLN A 27 13.72 0.28 -0.09
C GLN A 27 15.19 0.41 0.31
N ILE A 28 15.67 1.62 0.62
CA ILE A 28 17.04 1.86 1.08
C ILE A 28 17.30 1.11 2.39
N MET A 29 16.37 1.15 3.35
CA MET A 29 16.49 0.41 4.62
C MET A 29 16.69 -1.10 4.38
N VAL A 30 15.83 -1.69 3.54
CA VAL A 30 15.90 -3.14 3.24
C VAL A 30 17.23 -3.51 2.59
N TRP A 31 17.75 -2.67 1.70
CA TRP A 31 19.06 -2.90 1.09
C TRP A 31 20.20 -2.80 2.10
N GLN A 32 20.15 -1.83 3.01
CA GLN A 32 21.19 -1.65 4.01
C GLN A 32 21.18 -2.77 5.06
N GLU A 33 20.00 -3.16 5.56
CA GLU A 33 19.82 -4.27 6.52
C GLU A 33 20.37 -5.60 5.99
N ARG A 34 20.37 -5.79 4.67
CA ARG A 34 20.89 -6.99 4.00
C ARG A 34 22.35 -6.89 3.60
N GLY A 35 22.96 -5.71 3.69
CA GLY A 35 24.29 -5.44 3.17
C GLY A 35 24.34 -5.40 1.64
N ASP A 36 23.22 -5.15 0.95
CA ASP A 36 23.20 -4.91 -0.50
C ASP A 36 23.81 -3.54 -0.83
N ILE A 37 23.72 -2.58 0.10
CA ILE A 37 24.34 -1.26 0.02
C ILE A 37 25.14 -0.95 1.28
N VAL A 38 26.14 -0.10 1.14
CA VAL A 38 26.88 0.51 2.24
C VAL A 38 26.69 2.02 2.13
N VAL A 39 26.03 2.60 3.13
CA VAL A 39 25.81 4.05 3.19
C VAL A 39 27.02 4.69 3.87
N PHE A 40 27.56 5.76 3.30
CA PHE A 40 28.63 6.56 3.89
C PHE A 40 28.06 7.83 4.53
N TYR A 41 28.57 8.16 5.70
CA TYR A 41 28.04 9.23 6.54
C TYR A 41 29.15 10.11 7.14
N PRO A 42 29.55 11.18 6.44
CA PRO A 42 30.51 12.17 6.97
C PRO A 42 29.97 12.93 8.20
N GLU A 43 30.86 13.35 9.10
CA GLU A 43 30.49 14.14 10.29
C GLU A 43 29.82 15.47 9.92
N THR A 44 30.22 16.10 8.80
CA THR A 44 29.55 17.30 8.30
C THR A 44 28.09 16.99 7.91
N LEU A 45 27.83 15.86 7.25
CA LEU A 45 26.47 15.43 6.89
C LEU A 45 25.63 15.17 8.15
N LYS A 46 26.24 14.62 9.20
CA LYS A 46 25.59 14.45 10.51
C LYS A 46 25.14 15.77 11.12
N GLY A 47 26.04 16.73 11.18
CA GLY A 47 25.72 18.06 11.73
C GLY A 47 24.66 18.81 10.92
N GLU A 48 24.57 18.57 9.60
CA GLU A 48 23.49 19.11 8.77
C GLU A 48 22.17 18.38 8.97
N TRP A 49 22.18 17.06 9.00
CA TRP A 49 20.99 16.25 9.22
C TRP A 49 20.37 16.54 10.58
N GLU A 50 21.14 16.63 11.66
CA GLU A 50 20.62 16.95 13.01
C GLU A 50 19.82 18.26 13.03
N LYS A 51 20.28 19.29 12.31
CA LYS A 51 19.55 20.57 12.18
C LYS A 51 18.26 20.39 11.38
N HIS A 52 18.33 19.72 10.23
CA HIS A 52 17.16 19.51 9.38
C HIS A 52 16.15 18.52 9.96
N ARG A 53 16.60 17.58 10.78
CA ARG A 53 15.79 16.63 11.54
C ARG A 53 14.80 17.38 12.42
N GLU A 54 15.29 18.36 13.19
CA GLU A 54 14.43 19.20 14.03
C GLU A 54 13.45 20.03 13.19
N GLU A 55 13.90 20.59 12.06
CA GLU A 55 13.04 21.34 11.15
C GLU A 55 11.93 20.47 10.54
N GLU A 56 12.23 19.25 10.09
CA GLU A 56 11.24 18.35 9.51
C GLU A 56 10.27 17.82 10.56
N LEU A 57 10.73 17.50 11.78
CA LEU A 57 9.85 17.16 12.90
C LEU A 57 8.91 18.32 13.25
N LYS A 58 9.41 19.56 13.21
CA LYS A 58 8.59 20.76 13.41
C LYS A 58 7.59 20.96 12.28
N LYS A 59 7.97 20.76 11.03
CA LYS A 59 7.06 20.83 9.86
C LYS A 59 5.96 19.77 9.94
N ILE A 60 6.30 18.53 10.30
CA ILE A 60 5.32 17.46 10.54
C ILE A 60 4.34 17.89 11.63
N SER A 61 4.86 18.39 12.76
CA SER A 61 4.05 18.88 13.87
C SER A 61 3.15 20.07 13.47
N ASP A 62 3.63 20.97 12.62
CA ASP A 62 2.85 22.10 12.10
C ASP A 62 1.72 21.65 11.17
N VAL A 63 1.95 20.65 10.30
CA VAL A 63 0.91 20.06 9.45
C VAL A 63 -0.19 19.44 10.30
N ILE A 64 0.20 18.76 11.38
CA ILE A 64 -0.73 18.14 12.33
C ILE A 64 -1.48 19.19 13.13
N ARG A 65 -0.80 20.22 13.65
CA ARG A 65 -1.43 21.32 14.39
C ARG A 65 -2.46 22.06 13.52
N LYS A 66 -2.15 22.28 12.24
CA LYS A 66 -3.12 22.85 11.28
C LYS A 66 -4.34 21.95 11.15
N HIS A 67 -4.16 20.63 11.07
CA HIS A 67 -5.28 19.70 11.07
C HIS A 67 -6.06 19.69 12.39
N GLN A 68 -5.41 19.72 13.54
CA GLN A 68 -6.06 19.82 14.85
C GLN A 68 -6.91 21.09 14.97
N HIS A 69 -6.39 22.22 14.46
CA HIS A 69 -7.16 23.45 14.41
C HIS A 69 -8.38 23.32 13.49
N THR A 70 -8.23 22.72 12.32
CA THR A 70 -9.37 22.45 11.42
C THR A 70 -10.42 21.58 12.09
N ILE A 71 -10.02 20.58 12.88
CA ILE A 71 -10.93 19.72 13.66
C ILE A 71 -11.72 20.54 14.69
N LYS A 72 -11.01 21.32 15.52
CA LYS A 72 -11.67 22.18 16.54
C LYS A 72 -12.64 23.18 15.93
N VAL A 73 -12.29 23.72 14.77
CA VAL A 73 -13.18 24.62 14.01
C VAL A 73 -14.40 23.85 13.52
N SER A 74 -14.24 22.66 12.95
CA SER A 74 -15.38 21.86 12.48
C SER A 74 -16.32 21.43 13.63
N GLU A 75 -15.78 21.12 14.81
CA GLU A 75 -16.56 20.84 16.02
C GLU A 75 -17.41 22.04 16.45
N LEU A 76 -16.84 23.26 16.39
CA LEU A 76 -17.58 24.50 16.69
C LEU A 76 -18.73 24.77 15.70
N PHE A 77 -18.64 24.26 14.47
CA PHE A 77 -19.64 24.47 13.42
C PHE A 77 -20.55 23.25 13.19
N ASN A 78 -20.60 22.27 14.11
CA ASN A 78 -21.37 21.03 13.98
C ASN A 78 -21.16 20.31 12.64
N SER A 79 -19.98 20.48 12.05
CA SER A 79 -19.57 19.76 10.85
C SER A 79 -18.67 18.62 11.31
N PRO A 80 -18.93 17.36 10.96
CA PRO A 80 -18.07 16.26 11.39
C PRO A 80 -16.64 16.50 10.88
N PRO A 81 -15.61 16.54 11.75
CA PRO A 81 -14.23 16.65 11.31
C PRO A 81 -13.85 15.49 10.38
N ASP A 82 -13.12 15.76 9.31
CA ASP A 82 -12.64 14.75 8.35
C ASP A 82 -11.69 13.70 8.98
N ILE A 83 -11.10 14.00 10.16
CA ILE A 83 -10.15 13.15 10.87
C ILE A 83 -10.37 13.35 12.39
N GLY A 84 -10.47 12.27 13.18
CA GLY A 84 -10.51 12.37 14.65
C GLY A 84 -9.12 12.48 15.30
N GLU A 85 -9.08 12.83 16.60
CA GLU A 85 -7.81 12.96 17.36
C GLU A 85 -6.95 11.67 17.39
N PRO A 86 -7.49 10.46 17.62
CA PRO A 86 -6.70 9.22 17.63
C PRO A 86 -6.01 8.93 16.28
N GLN A 87 -6.67 9.28 15.19
CA GLN A 87 -6.17 9.09 13.82
C GLN A 87 -5.03 10.05 13.48
N LEU A 88 -5.06 11.26 14.06
CA LEU A 88 -3.95 12.20 13.96
C LEU A 88 -2.74 11.71 14.74
N GLU A 89 -2.92 11.10 15.91
CA GLU A 89 -1.80 10.52 16.66
C GLU A 89 -1.12 9.36 15.92
N ILE A 90 -1.89 8.50 15.25
CA ILE A 90 -1.32 7.40 14.44
C ILE A 90 -0.56 7.97 13.24
N ALA A 91 -1.14 8.98 12.57
CA ALA A 91 -0.48 9.66 11.45
C ALA A 91 0.80 10.38 11.92
N ASP A 92 0.76 11.05 13.07
CA ASP A 92 1.91 11.69 13.70
C ASP A 92 3.02 10.68 13.96
N ARG A 93 2.70 9.57 14.64
CA ARG A 93 3.64 8.49 14.91
C ARG A 93 4.25 7.95 13.62
N ARG A 94 3.45 7.74 12.57
CA ARG A 94 3.92 7.20 11.29
C ARG A 94 4.80 8.19 10.53
N LEU A 95 4.47 9.48 10.53
CA LEU A 95 5.25 10.50 9.85
C LEU A 95 6.57 10.76 10.58
N LYS A 96 6.55 10.86 11.91
CA LYS A 96 7.75 10.97 12.75
C LYS A 96 8.63 9.72 12.66
N ALA A 97 8.04 8.53 12.51
CA ALA A 97 8.81 7.30 12.34
C ALA A 97 9.74 7.35 11.13
N GLN A 98 9.38 8.04 10.03
CA GLN A 98 10.27 8.18 8.87
C GLN A 98 11.58 8.88 9.22
N VAL A 99 11.52 9.91 10.06
CA VAL A 99 12.71 10.64 10.53
C VAL A 99 13.59 9.69 11.35
N ASN A 100 12.97 8.93 12.27
CA ASN A 100 13.70 7.93 13.06
C ASN A 100 14.28 6.80 12.21
N GLU A 101 13.62 6.40 11.12
CA GLU A 101 14.18 5.39 10.21
C GLU A 101 15.38 5.93 9.42
N ILE A 102 15.41 7.22 9.08
CA ILE A 102 16.63 7.85 8.54
C ILE A 102 17.74 7.84 9.61
N ASP A 103 17.42 8.18 10.87
CA ASP A 103 18.41 8.11 11.95
C ASP A 103 19.02 6.69 12.04
N LYS A 104 18.22 5.62 11.94
CA LYS A 104 18.73 4.23 11.92
C LYS A 104 19.62 3.90 10.70
N ILE A 105 19.28 4.41 9.52
CA ILE A 105 20.12 4.30 8.32
C ILE A 105 21.50 4.91 8.60
N LEU A 106 21.52 6.10 9.20
CA LEU A 106 22.76 6.83 9.47
C LEU A 106 23.55 6.23 10.64
N GLU A 107 22.89 5.69 11.67
CA GLU A 107 23.52 4.96 12.78
C GLU A 107 24.20 3.66 12.33
N SER A 108 23.65 3.01 11.29
CA SER A 108 24.23 1.81 10.68
C SER A 108 25.14 2.10 9.48
N ALA A 109 25.35 3.36 9.14
CA ALA A 109 26.22 3.80 8.05
C ALA A 109 27.70 3.81 8.46
N VAL A 110 28.60 3.81 7.48
CA VAL A 110 30.04 3.97 7.69
C VAL A 110 30.33 5.44 7.98
N GLN A 111 30.58 5.75 9.26
CA GLN A 111 30.87 7.11 9.70
C GLN A 111 32.29 7.54 9.31
N ILE A 112 32.42 8.73 8.72
CA ILE A 112 33.72 9.32 8.33
C ILE A 112 34.05 10.48 9.28
N SER A 113 34.95 10.24 10.23
CA SER A 113 35.27 11.23 11.26
C SER A 113 36.41 12.20 10.89
N ASN A 114 37.31 11.82 9.96
CA ASN A 114 38.45 12.66 9.59
C ASN A 114 38.22 13.37 8.25
N GLU A 115 37.71 14.59 8.32
CA GLU A 115 37.39 15.40 7.14
C GLU A 115 38.48 16.42 6.79
N ASN A 116 39.66 16.37 7.44
CA ASN A 116 40.70 17.39 7.25
C ASN A 116 41.26 17.40 5.82
N ILE A 117 41.47 16.23 5.23
CA ILE A 117 41.94 16.10 3.85
C ILE A 117 40.89 16.65 2.89
N ALA A 118 39.62 16.28 3.09
CA ALA A 118 38.49 16.77 2.33
C ALA A 118 38.33 18.30 2.41
N ALA A 119 38.51 18.89 3.61
CA ALA A 119 38.51 20.33 3.80
C ALA A 119 39.65 21.01 3.02
N GLY A 120 40.85 20.42 3.02
CA GLY A 120 41.96 20.87 2.18
C GLY A 120 41.62 20.87 0.69
N ARG A 121 41.06 19.76 0.18
CA ARG A 121 40.59 19.63 -1.21
C ARG A 121 39.52 20.67 -1.56
N MET A 122 38.57 20.86 -0.67
CA MET A 122 37.52 21.85 -0.82
C MET A 122 38.09 23.27 -0.99
N TRP A 123 39.07 23.68 -0.15
CA TRP A 123 39.72 24.98 -0.25
C TRP A 123 40.52 25.14 -1.55
N GLU A 124 41.21 24.08 -2.00
CA GLU A 124 41.92 24.08 -3.28
C GLU A 124 40.99 24.31 -4.46
N GLN A 125 39.85 23.60 -4.51
CA GLN A 125 38.85 23.76 -5.58
C GLN A 125 38.23 25.15 -5.57
N LYS A 126 37.88 25.66 -4.38
CA LYS A 126 37.36 27.03 -4.23
C LYS A 126 38.34 28.08 -4.72
N LYS A 127 39.62 27.98 -4.33
CA LYS A 127 40.67 28.92 -4.77
C LYS A 127 40.82 28.92 -6.30
N LYS A 128 40.64 27.76 -6.93
CA LYS A 128 40.70 27.59 -8.39
C LYS A 128 39.36 27.88 -9.09
N SER A 129 38.30 28.21 -8.36
CA SER A 129 36.93 28.41 -8.88
C SER A 129 36.44 27.23 -9.73
N ARG A 130 36.78 26.01 -9.29
CA ARG A 130 36.37 24.74 -9.89
C ARG A 130 35.19 24.14 -9.14
N ALA A 131 34.50 23.17 -9.74
CA ALA A 131 33.35 22.52 -9.11
C ALA A 131 33.72 21.93 -7.72
N PRO A 132 32.86 22.07 -6.70
CA PRO A 132 31.48 22.59 -6.74
C PRO A 132 31.32 24.13 -6.63
N PHE A 133 32.39 24.91 -6.75
CA PHE A 133 32.37 26.36 -6.51
C PHE A 133 32.27 27.25 -7.76
N ARG A 134 31.93 26.70 -8.92
CA ARG A 134 31.81 27.48 -10.17
C ARG A 134 30.67 28.49 -10.12
N THR A 135 29.51 28.06 -9.59
CA THR A 135 28.28 28.85 -9.60
C THR A 135 28.01 29.44 -8.22
N LYS A 136 27.91 28.59 -7.18
CA LYS A 136 27.69 29.03 -5.81
C LYS A 136 28.99 29.05 -5.02
N LYS A 137 29.34 30.23 -4.47
CA LYS A 137 30.55 30.39 -3.63
C LYS A 137 30.44 29.74 -2.25
N ASN A 138 29.27 29.25 -1.86
CA ASN A 138 28.94 28.85 -0.48
C ASN A 138 28.61 27.35 -0.28
N SER A 139 28.87 26.48 -1.26
CA SER A 139 28.65 25.03 -1.15
C SER A 139 29.80 24.32 -0.40
N PHE A 140 30.17 24.83 0.77
CA PHE A 140 31.30 24.30 1.55
C PHE A 140 31.02 22.91 2.10
N ASN A 141 29.87 22.75 2.74
CA ASN A 141 29.51 21.52 3.43
C ASN A 141 29.27 20.40 2.43
N ASP A 142 28.46 20.63 1.38
CA ASP A 142 28.24 19.64 0.32
C ASP A 142 29.57 19.17 -0.31
N ALA A 143 30.53 20.10 -0.52
CA ALA A 143 31.86 19.76 -1.02
C ALA A 143 32.64 18.86 -0.03
N ILE A 144 32.60 19.18 1.26
CA ILE A 144 33.25 18.38 2.30
C ILE A 144 32.61 16.99 2.36
N ILE A 145 31.28 16.89 2.33
CA ILE A 145 30.53 15.62 2.38
C ILE A 145 30.98 14.70 1.23
N LEU A 146 31.03 15.22 0.00
CA LEU A 146 31.48 14.45 -1.15
C LEU A 146 32.96 14.08 -1.08
N PHE A 147 33.84 15.05 -0.82
CA PHE A 147 35.28 14.78 -0.81
C PHE A 147 35.71 13.89 0.36
N ALA A 148 35.08 13.98 1.53
CA ALA A 148 35.33 13.09 2.65
C ALA A 148 35.01 11.65 2.29
N THR A 149 33.88 11.44 1.61
CA THR A 149 33.48 10.12 1.11
C THR A 149 34.44 9.58 0.06
N LEU A 150 34.87 10.41 -0.89
CA LEU A 150 35.81 9.99 -1.93
C LEU A 150 37.19 9.64 -1.37
N GLU A 151 37.74 10.44 -0.45
CA GLU A 151 39.02 10.13 0.21
C GLU A 151 38.94 8.83 1.02
N GLU A 152 37.81 8.57 1.68
CA GLU A 152 37.59 7.33 2.41
C GLU A 152 37.49 6.11 1.48
N LEU A 153 36.81 6.23 0.34
CA LEU A 153 36.76 5.17 -0.67
C LEU A 153 38.14 4.88 -1.28
N VAL A 154 38.96 5.91 -1.52
CA VAL A 154 40.36 5.71 -1.95
C VAL A 154 41.13 4.92 -0.88
N ARG A 155 40.95 5.25 0.40
CA ARG A 155 41.60 4.55 1.52
C ARG A 155 41.17 3.08 1.62
N LEU A 156 39.90 2.79 1.31
CA LEU A 156 39.33 1.44 1.31
C LEU A 156 39.58 0.67 0.00
N GLU A 157 40.25 1.28 -0.98
CA GLU A 157 40.46 0.73 -2.33
C GLU A 157 39.16 0.41 -3.09
N GLU A 158 38.08 1.09 -2.72
CA GLU A 158 36.79 1.00 -3.37
C GLU A 158 36.77 1.82 -4.66
N LYS A 159 36.14 1.27 -5.71
CA LYS A 159 36.23 1.82 -7.07
C LYS A 159 34.95 2.47 -7.57
N GLU A 160 33.89 2.44 -6.79
CA GLU A 160 32.57 2.86 -7.23
C GLU A 160 31.85 3.62 -6.13
N LEU A 161 31.19 4.71 -6.49
CA LEU A 161 30.31 5.51 -5.64
C LEU A 161 29.02 5.83 -6.40
N TYR A 162 27.87 5.61 -5.77
CA TYR A 162 26.58 6.12 -6.22
C TYR A 162 26.22 7.34 -5.38
N PHE A 163 26.40 8.53 -5.95
CA PHE A 163 26.20 9.79 -5.27
C PHE A 163 24.84 10.39 -5.63
N PHE A 164 24.00 10.60 -4.63
CA PHE A 164 22.68 11.20 -4.78
C PHE A 164 22.69 12.62 -4.21
N SER A 165 22.45 13.63 -5.06
CA SER A 165 22.30 15.04 -4.64
C SER A 165 21.50 15.83 -5.68
N GLU A 166 20.52 16.63 -5.24
CA GLU A 166 19.73 17.48 -6.14
C GLU A 166 20.50 18.72 -6.65
N ASN A 167 21.72 18.96 -6.15
CA ASN A 167 22.51 20.14 -6.47
C ASN A 167 23.27 20.00 -7.81
N HIS A 168 22.50 19.88 -8.90
CA HIS A 168 22.99 19.78 -10.27
C HIS A 168 23.84 21.01 -10.68
N THR A 169 23.57 22.19 -10.13
CA THR A 169 24.30 23.42 -10.50
C THR A 169 25.77 23.40 -10.09
N ASP A 170 26.10 22.68 -9.03
CA ASP A 170 27.43 22.66 -8.44
C ASP A 170 28.17 21.36 -8.76
N PHE A 171 27.47 20.21 -8.80
CA PHE A 171 28.09 18.90 -9.01
C PHE A 171 28.00 18.36 -10.42
N ALA A 172 27.06 18.80 -11.25
CA ALA A 172 26.87 18.20 -12.57
C ALA A 172 27.79 18.79 -13.63
N ALA A 173 28.04 18.01 -14.69
CA ALA A 173 28.80 18.45 -15.83
C ALA A 173 28.05 19.52 -16.63
N PRO A 174 28.74 20.54 -17.19
CA PRO A 174 28.10 21.53 -18.04
C PRO A 174 27.46 20.86 -19.26
N GLY A 175 26.14 21.03 -19.42
CA GLY A 175 25.37 20.47 -20.54
C GLY A 175 24.88 19.03 -20.34
N ASN A 176 25.20 18.37 -19.21
CA ASN A 176 24.60 17.08 -18.85
C ASN A 176 24.46 16.96 -17.33
N GLU A 177 23.23 17.13 -16.83
CA GLU A 177 22.89 17.07 -15.40
C GLU A 177 23.03 15.67 -14.80
N GLU A 178 23.23 14.63 -15.62
CA GLU A 178 23.33 13.23 -15.19
C GLU A 178 24.77 12.77 -14.96
N LEU A 179 25.76 13.60 -15.30
CA LEU A 179 27.17 13.27 -15.15
C LEU A 179 27.81 14.13 -14.08
N ILE A 180 28.70 13.53 -13.28
CA ILE A 180 29.52 14.29 -12.33
C ILE A 180 30.44 15.25 -13.08
N HIS A 181 30.69 16.42 -12.51
CA HIS A 181 31.55 17.44 -13.11
C HIS A 181 33.00 16.91 -13.27
N PRO A 182 33.65 17.12 -14.44
CA PRO A 182 35.02 16.65 -14.69
C PRO A 182 36.06 17.16 -13.69
N ASP A 183 35.92 18.39 -13.19
CA ASP A 183 36.78 18.93 -12.12
C ASP A 183 36.82 18.06 -10.87
N ILE A 184 35.76 17.28 -10.59
CA ILE A 184 35.67 16.36 -9.44
C ILE A 184 36.25 15.01 -9.83
N SER A 185 35.78 14.42 -10.94
CA SER A 185 36.20 13.06 -11.35
C SER A 185 37.69 12.99 -11.69
N THR A 186 38.29 14.06 -12.22
CA THR A 186 39.72 14.13 -12.52
C THR A 186 40.63 14.09 -11.28
N ILE A 187 40.11 14.47 -10.10
CA ILE A 187 40.86 14.38 -8.83
C ILE A 187 40.91 12.92 -8.35
N TYR A 188 39.85 12.15 -8.62
CA TYR A 188 39.68 10.77 -8.16
C TYR A 188 39.52 9.81 -9.34
N PRO A 189 40.54 9.66 -10.21
CA PRO A 189 40.44 8.84 -11.42
C PRO A 189 40.27 7.34 -11.13
N SER A 190 40.56 6.90 -9.91
CA SER A 190 40.36 5.51 -9.47
C SER A 190 38.92 5.17 -9.07
N ILE A 191 38.04 6.17 -8.93
CA ILE A 191 36.66 6.00 -8.49
C ILE A 191 35.70 6.38 -9.62
N SER A 192 34.84 5.44 -10.00
CA SER A 192 33.67 5.69 -10.85
C SER A 192 32.56 6.32 -10.02
N ILE A 193 32.27 7.61 -10.25
CA ILE A 193 31.23 8.36 -9.54
C ILE A 193 29.96 8.40 -10.40
N ASN A 194 28.97 7.59 -10.05
CA ASN A 194 27.65 7.58 -10.66
C ASN A 194 26.77 8.61 -9.95
N TYR A 195 26.48 9.73 -10.63
CA TYR A 195 25.76 10.87 -10.05
C TYR A 195 24.26 10.84 -10.38
N TYR A 196 23.42 11.07 -9.36
CA TYR A 196 21.97 11.08 -9.50
C TYR A 196 21.36 12.33 -8.86
N SER A 197 20.77 13.19 -9.69
CA SER A 197 19.98 14.35 -9.24
C SER A 197 18.57 13.99 -8.78
N ASN A 198 18.10 12.77 -9.08
CA ASN A 198 16.77 12.29 -8.74
C ASN A 198 16.86 10.90 -8.08
N VAL A 199 16.41 10.82 -6.83
CA VAL A 199 16.43 9.57 -6.04
C VAL A 199 15.66 8.44 -6.72
N VAL A 200 14.53 8.72 -7.36
CA VAL A 200 13.69 7.71 -8.02
C VAL A 200 14.45 7.08 -9.19
N LYS A 201 15.11 7.91 -10.00
CA LYS A 201 15.89 7.44 -11.14
C LYS A 201 17.09 6.59 -10.68
N GLY A 202 17.85 7.07 -9.70
CA GLY A 202 19.03 6.33 -9.23
C GLY A 202 18.68 5.03 -8.51
N LEU A 203 17.59 4.97 -7.75
CA LEU A 203 17.11 3.71 -7.18
C LEU A 203 16.63 2.72 -8.25
N ALA A 204 16.02 3.21 -9.34
CA ALA A 204 15.65 2.36 -10.47
C ALA A 204 16.87 1.77 -11.18
N GLU A 205 17.91 2.57 -11.41
CA GLU A 205 19.16 2.11 -12.02
C GLU A 205 19.88 1.09 -11.14
N LEU A 206 19.92 1.30 -9.82
CA LEU A 206 20.43 0.30 -8.87
C LEU A 206 19.68 -1.03 -8.97
N VAL A 207 18.35 -1.00 -9.17
CA VAL A 207 17.56 -2.22 -9.41
C VAL A 207 17.95 -2.88 -10.74
N GLU A 208 18.20 -2.11 -11.80
CA GLU A 208 18.65 -2.64 -13.09
C GLU A 208 20.05 -3.26 -12.99
N LEU A 209 20.90 -2.72 -12.13
CA LEU A 209 22.23 -3.25 -11.80
C LEU A 209 22.19 -4.47 -10.86
N GLY A 210 20.99 -4.95 -10.52
CA GLY A 210 20.78 -6.24 -9.84
C GLY A 210 20.32 -6.13 -8.39
N LEU A 211 20.12 -4.93 -7.83
CA LEU A 211 19.54 -4.82 -6.49
C LEU A 211 18.04 -5.22 -6.49
N PRO A 212 17.56 -5.84 -5.41
CA PRO A 212 16.16 -6.28 -5.34
C PRO A 212 15.22 -5.06 -5.31
N SER A 213 14.27 -4.98 -6.23
CA SER A 213 13.24 -3.94 -6.13
C SER A 213 12.25 -4.30 -5.03
N ALA A 214 11.92 -3.39 -4.12
CA ALA A 214 10.85 -3.59 -3.14
C ALA A 214 9.50 -3.98 -3.81
N LYS A 215 9.24 -3.48 -5.04
CA LYS A 215 8.10 -3.91 -5.86
C LYS A 215 8.26 -5.34 -6.37
N LYS A 216 9.47 -5.76 -6.77
CA LYS A 216 9.76 -7.15 -7.15
C LYS A 216 9.70 -8.09 -5.95
N GLU A 217 10.04 -7.66 -4.75
CA GLU A 217 9.94 -8.49 -3.55
C GLU A 217 8.51 -8.69 -3.08
N LEU A 218 7.68 -7.65 -3.17
CA LEU A 218 6.22 -7.80 -3.10
C LEU A 218 5.72 -8.76 -4.19
N SER A 219 6.37 -8.79 -5.37
CA SER A 219 6.04 -9.72 -6.47
C SER A 219 6.63 -11.12 -6.35
N ASN A 220 7.64 -11.35 -5.49
CA ASN A 220 8.14 -12.69 -5.18
C ASN A 220 7.08 -13.53 -4.44
N GLY A 221 5.93 -12.91 -4.14
CA GLY A 221 4.71 -13.57 -3.71
C GLY A 221 4.79 -14.07 -2.28
N LYS A 222 5.85 -13.75 -1.53
CA LYS A 222 5.97 -14.16 -0.14
C LYS A 222 5.20 -13.21 0.76
N TYR A 223 4.05 -13.65 1.23
CA TYR A 223 3.20 -12.96 2.19
C TYR A 223 3.41 -13.57 3.57
N LYS A 224 3.57 -12.73 4.60
CA LYS A 224 3.52 -13.19 5.98
C LYS A 224 2.12 -13.69 6.28
N ILE A 225 2.00 -14.92 6.75
CA ILE A 225 0.70 -15.49 7.10
C ILE A 225 0.14 -14.72 8.30
N SER A 226 -1.03 -14.12 8.09
CA SER A 226 -1.63 -13.21 9.06
C SER A 226 -2.63 -13.95 9.93
N LYS A 227 -2.44 -13.87 11.25
CA LYS A 227 -3.37 -14.38 12.26
C LYS A 227 -4.24 -13.23 12.76
N PHE A 228 -5.37 -13.00 12.09
CA PHE A 228 -6.28 -11.89 12.43
C PHE A 228 -7.10 -12.14 13.69
N PHE A 229 -7.31 -13.42 14.03
CA PHE A 229 -8.15 -13.82 15.16
C PHE A 229 -7.41 -14.87 15.98
N THR A 230 -7.64 -14.88 17.29
CA THR A 230 -7.16 -15.95 18.15
C THR A 230 -7.81 -17.26 17.72
N GLU A 231 -6.99 -18.20 17.26
CA GLU A 231 -7.42 -19.53 16.88
C GLU A 231 -7.56 -20.40 18.11
N ASP A 232 -8.71 -21.07 18.22
CA ASP A 232 -8.90 -22.14 19.17
C ASP A 232 -8.50 -23.47 18.51
N LEU A 233 -7.24 -23.86 18.69
CA LEU A 233 -6.67 -25.06 18.10
C LEU A 233 -7.30 -26.36 18.64
N SER A 234 -8.10 -26.28 19.72
CA SER A 234 -8.86 -27.42 20.24
C SER A 234 -10.07 -27.78 19.37
N LYS A 235 -10.58 -26.82 18.58
CA LYS A 235 -11.69 -27.03 17.66
C LYS A 235 -11.27 -27.77 16.41
N ASN A 236 -12.20 -28.48 15.77
CA ASN A 236 -11.93 -29.10 14.47
C ASN A 236 -11.79 -28.03 13.37
N ILE A 237 -11.21 -28.41 12.22
CA ILE A 237 -10.90 -27.48 11.13
C ILE A 237 -12.15 -26.81 10.54
N VAL A 238 -13.31 -27.48 10.56
CA VAL A 238 -14.59 -26.94 10.06
C VAL A 238 -15.04 -25.78 10.92
N GLU A 239 -15.03 -25.94 12.24
CA GLU A 239 -15.38 -24.89 13.20
C GLU A 239 -14.40 -23.72 13.18
N GLN A 240 -13.10 -24.00 13.02
CA GLN A 240 -12.08 -22.96 12.87
C GLN A 240 -12.34 -22.13 11.61
N LEU A 241 -12.58 -22.77 10.45
CA LEU A 241 -12.90 -22.11 9.20
C LEU A 241 -14.22 -21.33 9.28
N GLY A 242 -15.27 -21.91 9.87
CA GLY A 242 -16.56 -21.25 10.06
C GLY A 242 -16.43 -20.00 10.93
N THR A 243 -15.70 -20.08 12.05
CA THR A 243 -15.41 -18.93 12.91
C THR A 243 -14.64 -17.85 12.16
N TYR A 244 -13.61 -18.24 11.40
CA TYR A 244 -12.81 -17.33 10.60
C TYR A 244 -13.65 -16.61 9.54
N ILE A 245 -14.46 -17.34 8.77
CA ILE A 245 -15.33 -16.79 7.72
C ILE A 245 -16.34 -15.84 8.33
N ASN A 246 -17.05 -16.26 9.38
CA ASN A 246 -18.07 -15.43 10.02
C ASN A 246 -17.48 -14.12 10.56
N LYS A 247 -16.26 -14.14 11.10
CA LYS A 247 -15.60 -12.91 11.57
C LYS A 247 -15.03 -12.06 10.43
N ARG A 248 -14.39 -12.68 9.44
CA ARG A 248 -13.70 -11.96 8.35
C ARG A 248 -14.67 -11.39 7.31
N PHE A 249 -15.81 -12.03 7.11
CA PHE A 249 -16.80 -11.72 6.08
C PHE A 249 -18.12 -11.21 6.69
N ASN A 250 -18.10 -10.77 7.96
CA ASN A 250 -19.27 -10.14 8.60
C ASN A 250 -19.72 -8.84 7.90
N ASP A 251 -18.80 -8.21 7.18
CA ASP A 251 -19.01 -6.95 6.46
C ASP A 251 -19.40 -7.18 5.00
N ILE A 252 -18.69 -8.06 4.29
CA ILE A 252 -18.92 -8.35 2.87
C ILE A 252 -18.87 -9.85 2.58
N GLU A 253 -19.82 -10.33 1.76
CA GLU A 253 -19.89 -11.75 1.36
C GLU A 253 -18.82 -12.15 0.32
N PHE A 254 -18.38 -11.18 -0.49
CA PHE A 254 -17.40 -11.38 -1.55
C PHE A 254 -16.12 -10.59 -1.26
N LEU A 255 -15.02 -11.30 -1.11
CA LEU A 255 -13.67 -10.77 -0.99
C LEU A 255 -12.79 -11.49 -2.01
N PRO A 256 -12.05 -10.76 -2.87
CA PRO A 256 -11.10 -11.39 -3.78
C PRO A 256 -10.16 -12.35 -3.05
N LYS A 257 -9.99 -13.58 -3.59
CA LYS A 257 -9.14 -14.65 -3.03
C LYS A 257 -7.81 -14.15 -2.44
N ARG A 258 -7.12 -13.28 -3.18
CA ARG A 258 -5.82 -12.70 -2.79
C ARG A 258 -5.83 -11.96 -1.45
N LEU A 259 -7.00 -11.58 -0.91
CA LEU A 259 -7.13 -10.82 0.34
C LEU A 259 -7.44 -11.72 1.55
N PHE A 260 -7.51 -13.04 1.36
CA PHE A 260 -7.80 -13.98 2.43
C PHE A 260 -7.08 -15.32 2.35
N CYS A 261 -6.52 -15.70 1.20
CA CYS A 261 -5.93 -17.02 1.00
C CYS A 261 -4.63 -17.26 1.80
N PHE A 262 -3.97 -16.21 2.30
CA PHE A 262 -2.76 -16.32 3.12
C PHE A 262 -3.03 -16.16 4.62
N HIS A 263 -4.28 -16.31 5.05
CA HIS A 263 -4.67 -16.16 6.45
C HIS A 263 -4.79 -17.53 7.11
N SER A 264 -4.56 -17.58 8.41
CA SER A 264 -4.97 -18.74 9.20
C SER A 264 -6.50 -18.75 9.40
N PRO A 265 -7.19 -19.90 9.42
CA PRO A 265 -6.67 -21.28 9.40
C PRO A 265 -6.52 -21.87 7.98
N LEU A 266 -6.64 -21.07 6.92
CA LEU A 266 -6.38 -21.57 5.55
C LEU A 266 -4.90 -21.89 5.33
N MET A 267 -4.02 -21.29 6.12
CA MET A 267 -2.57 -21.50 6.12
C MET A 267 -2.04 -21.68 7.55
N ILE A 268 -0.99 -22.48 7.75
CA ILE A 268 -0.35 -22.73 9.06
C ILE A 268 1.10 -22.19 9.13
N GLY A 269 1.83 -22.14 8.01
CA GLY A 269 3.22 -21.69 7.99
C GLY A 269 3.42 -20.22 8.37
N ASP A 270 4.67 -19.75 8.33
CA ASP A 270 5.00 -18.34 8.60
C ASP A 270 4.94 -17.48 7.32
N GLU A 271 5.22 -18.09 6.17
CA GLU A 271 5.25 -17.45 4.86
C GLU A 271 4.39 -18.21 3.85
N PHE A 272 3.64 -17.49 3.04
CA PHE A 272 2.89 -18.00 1.89
C PHE A 272 3.50 -17.48 0.60
N LYS A 273 3.84 -18.36 -0.34
CA LYS A 273 4.20 -17.94 -1.71
C LYS A 273 2.96 -17.98 -2.61
N GLU A 274 2.45 -16.82 -3.01
CA GLU A 274 1.30 -16.73 -3.91
C GLU A 274 1.62 -17.35 -5.26
N VAL A 275 0.83 -18.36 -5.62
CA VAL A 275 0.78 -18.91 -6.96
C VAL A 275 -0.40 -18.25 -7.67
N GLN A 276 -0.11 -17.55 -8.77
CA GLN A 276 -1.09 -16.85 -9.60
C GLN A 276 -1.92 -17.82 -10.45
N LYS A 277 -2.62 -18.75 -9.79
CA LYS A 277 -3.63 -19.60 -10.43
C LYS A 277 -5.01 -19.01 -10.15
N PRO A 278 -5.75 -18.57 -11.18
CA PRO A 278 -7.12 -18.10 -11.00
C PRO A 278 -7.96 -19.26 -10.46
N PHE A 279 -8.88 -18.96 -9.56
CA PHE A 279 -9.79 -19.93 -8.97
C PHE A 279 -9.20 -21.07 -8.12
N VAL A 280 -7.90 -21.06 -7.85
CA VAL A 280 -7.24 -22.09 -7.05
C VAL A 280 -6.76 -21.50 -5.73
N LEU A 281 -7.18 -22.08 -4.60
CA LEU A 281 -6.65 -21.78 -3.27
C LEU A 281 -5.52 -22.76 -2.96
N GLN A 282 -4.30 -22.24 -2.81
CA GLN A 282 -3.19 -23.04 -2.31
C GLN A 282 -3.19 -22.98 -0.79
N THR A 283 -3.03 -24.13 -0.16
CA THR A 283 -2.94 -24.28 1.30
C THR A 283 -1.70 -25.08 1.66
N ASP A 284 -1.07 -24.77 2.79
CA ASP A 284 -0.10 -25.63 3.48
C ASP A 284 -0.73 -26.35 4.70
N ASN A 285 -2.03 -26.14 4.92
CA ASN A 285 -2.80 -26.79 5.97
C ASN A 285 -3.40 -28.09 5.43
N GLU A 286 -2.74 -29.21 5.73
CA GLU A 286 -3.18 -30.55 5.34
C GLU A 286 -4.64 -30.84 5.77
N LYS A 287 -5.05 -30.38 6.97
CA LYS A 287 -6.42 -30.58 7.47
C LYS A 287 -7.47 -29.88 6.60
N VAL A 288 -7.14 -28.72 6.02
CA VAL A 288 -8.04 -28.02 5.08
C VAL A 288 -8.15 -28.83 3.80
N TYR A 289 -7.04 -29.30 3.26
CA TYR A 289 -7.04 -30.12 2.04
C TYR A 289 -7.84 -31.41 2.23
N ASP A 290 -7.57 -32.17 3.30
CA ASP A 290 -8.23 -33.43 3.63
C ASP A 290 -9.74 -33.27 3.83
N LEU A 291 -10.17 -32.14 4.41
CA LEU A 291 -11.59 -31.82 4.57
C LEU A 291 -12.31 -31.84 3.22
N PHE A 292 -11.77 -31.11 2.24
CA PHE A 292 -12.39 -31.02 0.92
C PHE A 292 -12.15 -32.27 0.06
N LEU A 293 -11.04 -33.00 0.28
CA LEU A 293 -10.79 -34.29 -0.38
C LEU A 293 -11.87 -35.31 0.00
N LYS A 294 -12.09 -35.52 1.31
CA LYS A 294 -13.15 -36.41 1.82
C LYS A 294 -14.53 -36.00 1.34
N PHE A 295 -14.77 -34.70 1.21
CA PHE A 295 -16.04 -34.16 0.73
C PHE A 295 -16.22 -34.35 -0.79
N ALA A 296 -15.14 -34.35 -1.58
CA ALA A 296 -15.20 -34.59 -3.01
C ALA A 296 -15.33 -36.09 -3.37
N GLU A 297 -14.82 -36.99 -2.52
CA GLU A 297 -14.92 -38.45 -2.70
C GLU A 297 -16.30 -39.01 -2.37
N LYS A 298 -16.95 -38.45 -1.35
CA LYS A 298 -18.38 -38.64 -1.16
C LYS A 298 -19.04 -37.98 -2.36
N ASP A 299 -19.48 -38.76 -3.33
CA ASP A 299 -20.24 -38.31 -4.49
C ASP A 299 -21.56 -37.71 -3.95
N PHE A 300 -21.46 -36.48 -3.44
CA PHE A 300 -22.45 -35.89 -2.55
C PHE A 300 -23.61 -35.55 -3.45
N ASP A 301 -24.55 -36.49 -3.53
CA ASP A 301 -25.78 -36.28 -4.25
C ASP A 301 -26.52 -35.17 -3.52
N LEU A 302 -26.41 -33.95 -4.05
CA LEU A 302 -27.08 -32.77 -3.55
C LEU A 302 -28.61 -32.93 -3.55
N SER A 303 -29.14 -34.04 -4.12
CA SER A 303 -30.55 -34.41 -4.07
C SER A 303 -30.96 -35.21 -2.82
N LEU A 304 -30.03 -35.62 -1.95
CA LEU A 304 -30.36 -36.25 -0.67
C LEU A 304 -31.26 -35.32 0.16
N LYS A 305 -32.37 -35.88 0.68
CA LYS A 305 -33.36 -35.18 1.51
C LYS A 305 -32.69 -34.65 2.78
N ASP A 306 -33.13 -33.48 3.24
CA ASP A 306 -32.51 -32.75 4.36
C ASP A 306 -32.44 -33.54 5.69
N ASP A 307 -33.27 -34.60 5.83
CA ASP A 307 -33.36 -35.43 7.04
C ASP A 307 -32.18 -36.40 7.27
N GLU A 308 -31.33 -36.65 6.26
CA GLU A 308 -30.20 -37.60 6.36
C GLU A 308 -28.84 -36.91 6.63
N ARG A 309 -28.81 -35.58 6.68
CA ARG A 309 -27.55 -34.81 6.79
C ARG A 309 -27.17 -34.56 8.24
N THR A 310 -25.88 -34.72 8.55
CA THR A 310 -25.34 -34.31 9.85
C THR A 310 -25.07 -32.80 9.88
N GLU A 311 -25.00 -32.20 11.07
CA GLU A 311 -24.63 -30.78 11.25
C GLU A 311 -23.25 -30.43 10.64
N SER A 312 -22.32 -31.41 10.63
CA SER A 312 -21.02 -31.24 9.99
C SER A 312 -21.14 -31.14 8.47
N ASP A 313 -22.07 -31.87 7.85
CA ASP A 313 -22.27 -31.84 6.39
C ASP A 313 -22.83 -30.48 5.94
N TYR A 314 -23.76 -29.91 6.71
CA TYR A 314 -24.26 -28.54 6.48
C TYR A 314 -23.13 -27.52 6.52
N SER A 315 -22.27 -27.60 7.54
CA SER A 315 -21.15 -26.69 7.70
C SER A 315 -20.18 -26.76 6.51
N ILE A 316 -19.86 -27.98 6.03
CA ILE A 316 -18.96 -28.16 4.88
C ILE A 316 -19.59 -27.65 3.57
N MET A 317 -20.91 -27.83 3.40
CA MET A 317 -21.64 -27.27 2.27
C MET A 317 -21.62 -25.74 2.27
N GLU A 318 -21.76 -25.11 3.44
CA GLU A 318 -21.64 -23.67 3.59
C GLU A 318 -20.22 -23.17 3.27
N LEU A 319 -19.19 -23.85 3.78
CA LEU A 319 -17.79 -23.56 3.44
C LEU A 319 -17.52 -23.67 1.93
N SER A 320 -18.03 -24.72 1.29
CA SER A 320 -17.90 -24.93 -0.16
C SER A 320 -18.59 -23.82 -0.94
N ARG A 321 -19.81 -23.45 -0.55
CA ARG A 321 -20.57 -22.35 -1.15
C ARG A 321 -19.84 -21.02 -0.98
N PHE A 322 -19.30 -20.77 0.21
CA PHE A 322 -18.52 -19.60 0.52
C PHE A 322 -17.28 -19.49 -0.37
N LEU A 323 -16.47 -20.55 -0.47
CA LEU A 323 -15.27 -20.58 -1.30
C LEU A 323 -15.63 -20.35 -2.77
N ARG A 324 -16.67 -21.02 -3.28
CA ARG A 324 -17.16 -20.84 -4.65
C ARG A 324 -17.64 -19.42 -4.94
N ARG A 325 -18.40 -18.80 -4.03
CA ARG A 325 -18.80 -17.38 -4.13
C ARG A 325 -17.60 -16.46 -4.23
N ASN A 326 -16.53 -16.79 -3.51
CA ASN A 326 -15.26 -16.08 -3.49
C ASN A 326 -14.29 -16.53 -4.60
N LEU A 327 -14.83 -17.14 -5.67
CA LEU A 327 -14.09 -17.57 -6.85
C LEU A 327 -12.95 -18.54 -6.49
N VAL A 328 -13.19 -19.49 -5.59
CA VAL A 328 -12.31 -20.62 -5.30
C VAL A 328 -13.03 -21.89 -5.72
N ASN A 329 -12.50 -22.53 -6.76
CA ASN A 329 -13.05 -23.73 -7.38
C ASN A 329 -12.23 -24.99 -7.07
N GLU A 330 -10.94 -24.80 -6.78
CA GLU A 330 -9.99 -25.88 -6.47
C GLU A 330 -9.16 -25.50 -5.25
N ILE A 331 -8.76 -26.52 -4.48
CA ILE A 331 -7.79 -26.39 -3.39
C ILE A 331 -6.58 -27.25 -3.73
N THR A 332 -5.38 -26.75 -3.46
CA THR A 332 -4.14 -27.48 -3.70
C THR A 332 -3.23 -27.53 -2.49
N TYR A 333 -2.71 -28.73 -2.21
CA TYR A 333 -1.74 -29.02 -1.17
C TYR A 333 -0.67 -29.94 -1.76
N ASN A 334 0.62 -29.63 -1.59
CA ASN A 334 1.74 -30.42 -2.12
C ASN A 334 1.58 -30.87 -3.58
N ASN A 335 1.15 -29.95 -4.46
CA ASN A 335 0.83 -30.17 -5.88
C ASN A 335 -0.35 -31.10 -6.19
N GLN A 336 -0.99 -31.68 -5.19
CA GLN A 336 -2.25 -32.39 -5.37
C GLN A 336 -3.40 -31.38 -5.42
N LYS A 337 -4.49 -31.73 -6.13
CA LYS A 337 -5.64 -30.85 -6.32
C LYS A 337 -6.92 -31.56 -5.96
N VAL A 338 -7.80 -30.84 -5.28
CA VAL A 338 -9.19 -31.23 -5.06
C VAL A 338 -10.12 -30.17 -5.64
N LYS A 339 -11.13 -30.61 -6.40
CA LYS A 339 -12.21 -29.73 -6.88
C LYS A 339 -13.23 -29.56 -5.77
N ILE A 340 -13.59 -28.32 -5.45
CA ILE A 340 -14.70 -28.05 -4.53
C ILE A 340 -15.99 -28.40 -5.28
N PRO A 341 -16.95 -29.16 -4.73
CA PRO A 341 -18.17 -29.51 -5.46
C PRO A 341 -18.94 -28.29 -5.99
N VAL A 342 -19.53 -28.43 -7.18
CA VAL A 342 -20.40 -27.41 -7.77
C VAL A 342 -21.82 -27.66 -7.27
N GLN A 343 -22.37 -26.73 -6.49
CA GLN A 343 -23.81 -26.72 -6.29
C GLN A 343 -24.49 -26.40 -7.61
N LYS A 344 -25.49 -27.20 -8.02
CA LYS A 344 -26.35 -26.84 -9.15
C LYS A 344 -26.87 -25.44 -8.88
N VAL A 345 -26.39 -24.48 -9.67
CA VAL A 345 -26.84 -23.10 -9.56
C VAL A 345 -28.25 -23.09 -10.12
N ASN A 346 -29.24 -23.01 -9.24
CA ASN A 346 -30.60 -22.73 -9.66
C ASN A 346 -30.57 -21.44 -10.49
N ASP A 347 -31.34 -21.41 -11.57
CA ASP A 347 -31.46 -20.24 -12.42
C ASP A 347 -31.86 -19.03 -11.55
N CYS A 348 -30.91 -18.12 -11.29
CA CYS A 348 -31.18 -16.98 -10.45
C CYS A 348 -32.08 -16.01 -11.23
N GLU A 349 -33.21 -15.66 -10.63
CA GLU A 349 -34.18 -14.72 -11.17
C GLU A 349 -34.16 -13.37 -10.45
N CYS A 350 -33.08 -13.04 -9.73
CA CYS A 350 -32.98 -11.70 -9.15
C CYS A 350 -32.84 -10.61 -10.24
N ALA A 351 -33.12 -9.35 -9.89
CA ALA A 351 -33.09 -8.24 -10.83
C ALA A 351 -31.75 -8.14 -11.60
N VAL A 352 -30.60 -8.25 -10.93
CA VAL A 352 -29.27 -8.23 -11.59
C VAL A 352 -29.13 -9.35 -12.62
N CYS A 353 -29.56 -10.57 -12.30
CA CYS A 353 -29.46 -11.71 -13.20
C CYS A 353 -30.43 -11.59 -14.37
N ASN A 354 -31.66 -11.11 -14.15
CA ASN A 354 -32.60 -10.82 -15.23
C ASN A 354 -32.07 -9.72 -16.16
N PHE A 355 -31.47 -8.65 -15.61
CA PHE A 355 -30.81 -7.61 -16.40
C PHE A 355 -29.69 -8.20 -17.27
N GLY A 356 -28.80 -9.01 -16.68
CA GLY A 356 -27.70 -9.67 -17.41
C GLY A 356 -28.18 -10.68 -18.46
N LYS A 357 -29.33 -11.32 -18.24
CA LYS A 357 -30.04 -12.18 -19.20
C LYS A 357 -30.86 -11.37 -20.24
N LEU A 358 -30.71 -10.04 -20.29
CA LEU A 358 -31.44 -9.12 -21.17
C LEU A 358 -32.97 -9.13 -20.97
N LYS A 359 -33.47 -9.65 -19.84
CA LYS A 359 -34.88 -9.61 -19.43
C LYS A 359 -35.18 -8.28 -18.71
N PHE A 360 -35.00 -7.17 -19.43
CA PHE A 360 -35.06 -5.82 -18.84
C PHE A 360 -36.42 -5.50 -18.23
N SER A 361 -37.53 -5.88 -18.86
CA SER A 361 -38.89 -5.66 -18.33
C SER A 361 -39.10 -6.35 -16.99
N THR A 362 -38.69 -7.62 -16.88
CA THR A 362 -38.74 -8.38 -15.62
C THR A 362 -37.86 -7.74 -14.56
N SER A 363 -36.62 -7.37 -14.92
CA SER A 363 -35.73 -6.71 -13.97
C SER A 363 -36.24 -5.33 -13.52
N TYR A 364 -36.89 -4.58 -14.42
CA TYR A 364 -37.43 -3.26 -14.14
C TYR A 364 -38.67 -3.36 -13.24
N ALA A 365 -39.54 -4.34 -13.48
CA ALA A 365 -40.70 -4.62 -12.62
C ALA A 365 -40.30 -4.95 -11.17
N MET A 366 -39.10 -5.47 -10.95
CA MET A 366 -38.57 -5.75 -9.60
C MET A 366 -38.13 -4.50 -8.85
N LEU A 367 -37.98 -3.34 -9.50
CA LEU A 367 -37.50 -2.11 -8.84
C LEU A 367 -38.44 -1.64 -7.72
N SER A 368 -39.76 -1.77 -7.89
CA SER A 368 -40.73 -1.38 -6.86
C SER A 368 -40.63 -2.24 -5.60
N THR A 369 -40.34 -3.54 -5.76
CA THR A 369 -40.09 -4.43 -4.62
C THR A 369 -38.79 -4.06 -3.92
N ILE A 370 -37.73 -3.85 -4.69
CA ILE A 370 -36.40 -3.48 -4.19
C ILE A 370 -36.43 -2.15 -3.42
N GLU A 371 -37.25 -1.18 -3.86
CA GLU A 371 -37.41 0.11 -3.18
C GLU A 371 -37.97 -0.04 -1.76
N SER A 372 -38.76 -1.09 -1.50
CA SER A 372 -39.33 -1.39 -0.19
C SER A 372 -38.45 -2.27 0.70
N GLU A 373 -37.38 -2.86 0.15
CA GLU A 373 -36.46 -3.73 0.88
C GLU A 373 -35.40 -2.93 1.65
N ALA A 374 -34.72 -3.61 2.57
CA ALA A 374 -33.56 -3.03 3.24
C ALA A 374 -32.48 -2.62 2.21
N PRO A 375 -31.85 -1.44 2.35
CA PRO A 375 -30.85 -0.96 1.42
C PRO A 375 -29.59 -1.84 1.43
N THR A 376 -29.21 -2.34 0.26
CA THR A 376 -27.99 -3.14 0.05
C THR A 376 -27.19 -2.63 -1.14
N LEU A 377 -25.88 -2.92 -1.17
CA LEU A 377 -25.02 -2.55 -2.31
C LEU A 377 -25.55 -3.12 -3.63
N LYS A 378 -26.17 -4.31 -3.58
CA LYS A 378 -26.83 -4.95 -4.71
C LYS A 378 -28.04 -4.14 -5.18
N ASN A 379 -28.88 -3.65 -4.26
CA ASN A 379 -30.05 -2.85 -4.59
C ASN A 379 -29.64 -1.51 -5.24
N ALA A 380 -28.65 -0.82 -4.68
CA ALA A 380 -28.06 0.37 -5.30
C ALA A 380 -27.54 0.10 -6.72
N TYR A 381 -26.88 -1.04 -6.93
CA TYR A 381 -26.36 -1.43 -8.24
C TYR A 381 -27.47 -1.72 -9.26
N VAL A 382 -28.58 -2.34 -8.84
CA VAL A 382 -29.74 -2.57 -9.72
C VAL A 382 -30.31 -1.23 -10.21
N PHE A 383 -30.52 -0.25 -9.34
CA PHE A 383 -30.99 1.07 -9.76
C PHE A 383 -30.00 1.79 -10.69
N TYR A 384 -28.69 1.61 -10.45
CA TYR A 384 -27.65 2.12 -11.35
C TYR A 384 -27.73 1.52 -12.75
N LEU A 385 -27.91 0.19 -12.86
CA LEU A 385 -28.03 -0.52 -14.15
C LEU A 385 -29.21 -0.01 -14.98
N HIS A 386 -30.31 0.36 -14.34
CA HIS A 386 -31.50 0.91 -14.99
C HIS A 386 -31.45 2.43 -15.20
N GLY A 387 -30.32 3.09 -14.92
CA GLY A 387 -30.16 4.54 -15.09
C GLY A 387 -30.89 5.39 -14.04
N ASN A 388 -31.48 4.79 -13.01
CA ASN A 388 -32.09 5.52 -11.89
C ASN A 388 -31.01 5.89 -10.86
N TRP A 389 -30.12 6.81 -11.24
CA TRP A 389 -28.98 7.22 -10.41
C TRP A 389 -29.41 7.93 -9.12
N LYS A 390 -30.58 8.60 -9.12
CA LYS A 390 -31.11 9.26 -7.93
C LYS A 390 -31.38 8.26 -6.81
N MET A 391 -32.05 7.15 -7.14
CA MET A 391 -32.31 6.11 -6.16
C MET A 391 -31.03 5.38 -5.76
N SER A 392 -30.14 5.11 -6.73
CA SER A 392 -28.83 4.50 -6.45
C SER A 392 -28.00 5.32 -5.46
N ILE A 393 -27.89 6.65 -5.66
CA ILE A 393 -27.22 7.57 -4.74
C ILE A 393 -27.88 7.56 -3.37
N SER A 394 -29.21 7.66 -3.31
CA SER A 394 -29.96 7.64 -2.04
C SER A 394 -29.68 6.37 -1.22
N ILE A 395 -29.71 5.21 -1.87
CA ILE A 395 -29.42 3.93 -1.23
C ILE A 395 -27.96 3.87 -0.78
N LEU A 396 -27.00 4.30 -1.60
CA LEU A 396 -25.57 4.29 -1.24
C LEU A 396 -25.27 5.23 -0.06
N LEU A 397 -25.91 6.39 0.03
CA LEU A 397 -25.79 7.29 1.18
C LEU A 397 -26.27 6.59 2.46
N SER A 398 -27.47 6.00 2.42
CA SER A 398 -28.04 5.24 3.54
C SER A 398 -27.14 4.06 3.95
N ILE A 399 -26.61 3.30 2.98
CA ILE A 399 -25.65 2.22 3.24
C ILE A 399 -24.40 2.75 3.93
N SER A 400 -23.85 3.88 3.45
CA SER A 400 -22.65 4.46 4.05
C SER A 400 -22.89 4.85 5.51
N GLU A 401 -24.02 5.48 5.83
CA GLU A 401 -24.34 5.89 7.21
C GLU A 401 -24.52 4.68 8.14
N MET A 402 -25.27 3.65 7.72
CA MET A 402 -25.44 2.45 8.54
C MET A 402 -24.13 1.67 8.70
N ALA A 403 -23.35 1.53 7.62
CA ALA A 403 -22.09 0.80 7.65
C ALA A 403 -21.07 1.49 8.57
N GLU A 404 -21.03 2.82 8.58
CA GLU A 404 -20.22 3.60 9.53
C GLU A 404 -20.64 3.35 10.97
N LYS A 405 -21.95 3.44 11.26
CA LYS A 405 -22.51 3.19 12.60
C LYS A 405 -22.24 1.77 13.10
N GLU A 406 -22.33 0.78 12.22
CA GLU A 406 -22.08 -0.63 12.52
C GLU A 406 -20.60 -1.03 12.45
N LYS A 407 -19.70 -0.09 12.11
CA LYS A 407 -18.26 -0.33 11.91
C LYS A 407 -17.95 -1.37 10.83
N LYS A 408 -18.78 -1.41 9.78
CA LYS A 408 -18.62 -2.19 8.54
C LYS A 408 -17.81 -1.40 7.50
N TRP A 409 -16.50 -1.28 7.76
CA TRP A 409 -15.60 -0.40 7.02
C TRP A 409 -15.43 -0.72 5.53
N LEU A 410 -15.50 -1.99 5.13
CA LEU A 410 -15.41 -2.37 3.72
C LEU A 410 -16.68 -1.98 2.97
N THR A 411 -17.87 -2.23 3.54
CA THR A 411 -19.13 -1.78 2.96
C THR A 411 -19.20 -0.26 2.88
N TYR A 412 -18.77 0.43 3.95
CA TYR A 412 -18.63 1.88 3.96
C TYR A 412 -17.73 2.36 2.81
N TYR A 413 -16.56 1.70 2.65
CA TYR A 413 -15.61 2.05 1.62
C TYR A 413 -16.17 1.90 0.22
N ILE A 414 -16.81 0.76 -0.06
CA ILE A 414 -17.40 0.48 -1.37
C ILE A 414 -18.53 1.47 -1.65
N ALA A 415 -19.36 1.78 -0.66
CA ALA A 415 -20.45 2.75 -0.82
C ALA A 415 -19.92 4.15 -1.17
N LYS A 416 -18.96 4.68 -0.40
CA LYS A 416 -18.33 5.99 -0.66
C LYS A 416 -17.59 6.02 -2.00
N TYR A 417 -16.89 4.95 -2.35
CA TYR A 417 -16.21 4.84 -3.63
C TYR A 417 -17.20 4.89 -4.80
N ASN A 418 -18.30 4.16 -4.71
CA ASN A 418 -19.34 4.17 -5.74
C ASN A 418 -20.03 5.53 -5.84
N LEU A 419 -20.27 6.22 -4.72
CA LEU A 419 -20.77 7.60 -4.70
C LEU A 419 -19.82 8.57 -5.41
N LEU A 420 -18.51 8.45 -5.16
CA LEU A 420 -17.50 9.25 -5.85
C LEU A 420 -17.51 9.01 -7.37
N LEU A 421 -17.57 7.75 -7.79
CA LEU A 421 -17.65 7.40 -9.21
C LEU A 421 -18.92 7.96 -9.86
N LEU A 422 -20.06 7.90 -9.18
CA LEU A 422 -21.32 8.49 -9.65
C LEU A 422 -21.23 10.01 -9.75
N GLY A 423 -20.68 10.70 -8.74
CA GLY A 423 -20.49 12.15 -8.79
C GLY A 423 -19.61 12.61 -9.95
N ARG A 424 -18.58 11.81 -10.30
CA ARG A 424 -17.71 12.02 -11.47
C ARG A 424 -18.43 11.75 -12.78
N LEU A 425 -19.21 10.67 -12.86
CA LEU A 425 -19.99 10.32 -14.05
C LEU A 425 -21.03 11.41 -14.38
N LEU A 426 -21.78 11.86 -13.36
CA LEU A 426 -22.82 12.88 -13.50
C LEU A 426 -22.28 14.27 -13.85
N ARG A 427 -20.96 14.51 -13.77
CA ARG A 427 -20.35 15.78 -14.20
C ARG A 427 -20.52 16.07 -15.68
N PHE A 428 -20.55 15.03 -16.50
CA PHE A 428 -20.54 15.18 -17.96
C PHE A 428 -21.92 15.09 -18.58
N GLN A 429 -22.96 15.00 -17.76
CA GLN A 429 -24.33 14.91 -18.23
C GLN A 429 -25.10 16.19 -17.93
N ASP A 430 -26.06 16.52 -18.79
CA ASP A 430 -26.97 17.64 -18.58
C ASP A 430 -28.02 17.28 -17.52
N THR A 431 -27.58 17.13 -16.28
CA THR A 431 -28.38 16.65 -15.15
C THR A 431 -28.83 17.76 -14.22
N LYS A 432 -28.67 19.04 -14.62
CA LYS A 432 -29.04 20.21 -13.80
C LYS A 432 -30.52 20.22 -13.41
N SER A 433 -31.37 19.53 -14.16
CA SER A 433 -32.81 19.38 -13.85
C SER A 433 -33.10 18.29 -12.80
N ASN A 434 -32.20 17.34 -12.56
CA ASN A 434 -32.50 16.12 -11.79
C ASN A 434 -31.79 16.02 -10.44
N PHE A 435 -30.70 16.77 -10.22
CA PHE A 435 -29.90 16.72 -8.99
C PHE A 435 -29.56 18.13 -8.48
N PRO A 436 -29.63 18.38 -7.16
CA PRO A 436 -29.12 19.61 -6.57
C PRO A 436 -27.60 19.75 -6.82
N GLU A 437 -27.13 20.92 -7.25
CA GLU A 437 -25.70 21.18 -7.52
C GLU A 437 -24.83 20.90 -6.28
N LEU A 438 -25.33 21.21 -5.09
CA LEU A 438 -24.65 20.95 -3.82
C LEU A 438 -24.37 19.45 -3.62
N LEU A 439 -25.33 18.59 -3.93
CA LEU A 439 -25.16 17.14 -3.83
C LEU A 439 -24.10 16.65 -4.83
N LEU A 440 -24.11 17.15 -6.07
CA LEU A 440 -23.12 16.79 -7.07
C LEU A 440 -21.71 17.22 -6.66
N MET A 441 -21.57 18.39 -6.05
CA MET A 441 -20.30 18.88 -5.50
C MET A 441 -19.81 17.96 -4.38
N GLN A 442 -20.66 17.65 -3.40
CA GLN A 442 -20.35 16.75 -2.29
C GLN A 442 -19.89 15.36 -2.78
N LEU A 443 -20.58 14.78 -3.77
CA LEU A 443 -20.21 13.47 -4.31
C LEU A 443 -18.83 13.49 -5.00
N ARG A 444 -18.47 14.58 -5.68
CA ARG A 444 -17.17 14.72 -6.37
C ARG A 444 -16.01 14.93 -5.40
N GLU A 445 -16.31 15.53 -4.26
CA GLU A 445 -15.35 15.86 -3.20
C GLU A 445 -15.17 14.75 -2.17
N ILE A 446 -15.86 13.60 -2.33
CA ILE A 446 -15.63 12.42 -1.48
C ILE A 446 -14.14 12.05 -1.52
N ASN A 447 -13.47 12.27 -0.40
CA ASN A 447 -12.06 11.99 -0.27
C ASN A 447 -11.83 10.54 0.20
N MET A 448 -11.46 9.68 -0.73
CA MET A 448 -11.20 8.26 -0.46
C MET A 448 -10.02 8.00 0.48
N VAL A 449 -9.12 8.98 0.68
CA VAL A 449 -7.98 8.84 1.61
C VAL A 449 -8.48 8.70 3.05
N TYR A 450 -9.64 9.27 3.38
CA TYR A 450 -10.18 9.26 4.74
C TYR A 450 -11.06 8.06 5.06
N VAL A 451 -11.48 7.30 4.04
CA VAL A 451 -12.39 6.15 4.17
C VAL A 451 -11.72 4.91 4.82
N PHE A 452 -10.37 4.90 4.91
CA PHE A 452 -9.59 3.79 5.48
C PHE A 452 -9.16 3.96 6.94
N LYS A 453 -9.51 5.07 7.61
CA LYS A 453 -9.12 5.27 9.00
C LYS A 453 -10.28 4.88 9.91
N PRO A 454 -10.31 3.65 10.48
CA PRO A 454 -11.34 3.30 11.46
C PRO A 454 -11.31 4.32 12.61
N THR A 455 -12.51 4.74 13.06
CA THR A 455 -12.71 5.68 14.17
C THR A 455 -12.23 5.15 15.51
#